data_AF-A0A482TDL3-F1
#
_entry.id   AF-A0A482TDL3-F1
#
_cell.length_a   1.000
_cell.length_b   1.000
_cell.length_c   1.000
_cell.angle_alpha   90.00
_cell.angle_beta   90.00
_cell.angle_gamma   90.00
#
_symmetry.space_group_name_H-M   'P 1'
#
loop_
_entity.id
_entity.type
_entity.pdbx_description
1 polymer ?
#
loop_
_entity_poly.entity_id
_entity_poly.type
_entity_poly.pdbx_seq_one_letter_code
_entity_poly.pdbx_strand_id
1 'polypeptide(L)'
;MFWQASIDKAQFSTIENNKTDPSFSTIEKIAKAMGCSIAELFASAEEIKEIHSNDKSLMEKLTLIETLTDEEKQILFNILDAFVSKKKYKDTLSGLLIDVK
;
A
#
# COMPACT_ATOMS: atom_id res chain seq x y z
N MET A 1 1.18 6.03 -23.40
CA MET A 1 1.48 7.01 -22.33
C MET A 1 1.15 8.45 -22.76
N PHE A 2 1.91 9.09 -23.66
CA PHE A 2 1.74 10.52 -24.00
C PHE A 2 0.35 10.94 -24.52
N TRP A 3 -0.30 10.08 -25.31
CA TRP A 3 -1.62 10.36 -25.88
C TRP A 3 -2.78 10.32 -24.87
N GLN A 4 -2.61 9.63 -23.75
CA GLN A 4 -3.68 9.43 -22.76
C GLN A 4 -3.82 10.60 -21.77
N ALA A 5 -2.77 11.40 -21.57
CA ALA A 5 -2.81 12.56 -20.69
C ALA A 5 -3.25 13.86 -21.40
N SER A 6 -3.39 13.84 -22.74
CA SER A 6 -3.67 15.02 -23.56
C SER A 6 -2.71 16.20 -23.31
N ILE A 7 -1.42 15.90 -23.09
CA ILE A 7 -0.34 16.87 -22.91
C ILE A 7 0.55 16.84 -24.14
N ASP A 8 0.99 18.01 -24.61
CA ASP A 8 1.90 18.09 -25.75
C ASP A 8 3.31 17.57 -25.37
N LYS A 9 4.03 17.04 -26.35
CA LYS A 9 5.35 16.43 -26.13
C LYS A 9 6.39 17.44 -25.63
N ALA A 10 6.30 18.70 -26.04
CA ALA A 10 7.19 19.77 -25.60
C ALA A 10 6.93 20.13 -24.13
N GLN A 11 5.67 20.29 -23.72
CA GLN A 11 5.26 20.51 -22.33
C GLN A 11 5.68 19.37 -21.41
N PHE A 12 5.49 18.12 -21.84
CA PHE A 12 5.97 16.98 -21.05
C PHE A 12 7.50 17.04 -20.85
N SER A 13 8.25 17.35 -21.91
CA SER A 13 9.70 17.46 -21.84
C SER A 13 10.17 18.61 -20.93
N THR A 14 9.46 19.73 -20.89
CA THR A 14 9.83 20.82 -19.97
C THR A 14 9.51 20.48 -18.52
N ILE A 15 8.41 19.76 -18.26
CA ILE A 15 8.06 19.24 -16.93
C ILE A 15 9.12 18.25 -16.44
N GLU A 16 9.49 17.26 -17.28
CA GLU A 16 10.48 16.23 -16.93
C GLU A 16 11.88 16.83 -16.63
N ASN A 17 12.23 17.91 -17.33
CA ASN A 17 13.49 18.61 -17.13
C ASN A 17 13.45 19.70 -16.04
N ASN A 18 12.41 19.73 -15.20
CA ASN A 18 12.22 20.73 -14.13
C ASN A 18 12.19 22.19 -14.63
N LYS A 19 11.83 22.42 -15.90
CA LYS A 19 11.75 23.77 -16.51
C LYS A 19 10.37 24.38 -16.40
N THR A 20 9.36 23.59 -16.05
CA THR A 20 7.97 24.04 -15.89
C THR A 20 7.33 23.26 -14.75
N ASP A 21 6.78 23.98 -13.78
CA ASP A 21 5.96 23.37 -12.72
C ASP A 21 4.55 23.10 -13.27
N PRO A 22 4.11 21.84 -13.37
CA PRO A 22 2.79 21.50 -13.89
C PRO A 22 1.67 21.92 -12.94
N SER A 23 0.53 22.33 -13.50
CA SER A 23 -0.68 22.53 -12.70
C SER A 23 -1.16 21.22 -12.07
N PHE A 24 -1.88 21.29 -10.94
CA PHE A 24 -2.47 20.10 -10.30
C PHE A 24 -3.35 19.27 -11.28
N SER A 25 -4.12 19.93 -12.14
CA SER A 25 -4.93 19.25 -13.18
C SER A 25 -4.07 18.48 -14.18
N THR A 26 -2.87 18.98 -14.50
CA THR A 26 -1.91 18.30 -15.36
C THR A 26 -1.36 17.05 -14.66
N ILE A 27 -1.04 17.16 -13.37
CA ILE A 27 -0.54 16.06 -12.54
C ILE A 27 -1.57 14.92 -12.45
N GLU A 28 -2.84 15.25 -12.22
CA GLU A 28 -3.92 14.27 -12.16
C GLU A 28 -4.11 13.50 -13.49
N LYS A 29 -4.01 14.21 -14.63
CA LYS A 29 -4.06 13.60 -15.97
C LYS A 29 -2.89 12.66 -16.21
N ILE A 30 -1.70 13.03 -15.75
CA ILE A 30 -0.49 12.20 -15.85
C ILE A 30 -0.68 10.92 -15.01
N ALA A 31 -1.05 11.05 -13.73
CA ALA A 31 -1.27 9.90 -12.85
C ALA A 31 -2.31 8.92 -13.43
N LYS A 32 -3.44 9.44 -13.91
CA LYS A 32 -4.49 8.64 -14.57
C LYS A 32 -4.00 7.94 -15.84
N ALA A 33 -3.18 8.61 -16.66
CA ALA A 33 -2.61 8.01 -17.86
C ALA A 33 -1.53 6.96 -17.55
N MET A 34 -0.87 7.07 -16.40
CA MET A 34 0.13 6.12 -15.91
C MET A 34 -0.50 4.95 -15.14
N GLY A 35 -1.79 5.03 -14.79
CA GLY A 35 -2.48 4.00 -14.03
C GLY A 35 -2.06 3.93 -12.56
N CYS A 36 -1.50 5.02 -12.03
CA CYS A 36 -1.11 5.15 -10.63
C CYS A 36 -1.92 6.26 -9.95
N SER A 37 -1.92 6.24 -8.62
CA SER A 37 -2.41 7.33 -7.77
C SER A 37 -1.46 8.53 -7.82
N ILE A 38 -1.99 9.71 -7.49
CA ILE A 38 -1.16 10.92 -7.38
C ILE A 38 -0.08 10.72 -6.30
N ALA A 39 -0.40 10.05 -5.19
CA ALA A 39 0.55 9.77 -4.12
C ALA A 39 1.78 8.97 -4.62
N GLU A 40 1.57 7.96 -5.46
CA GLU A 40 2.65 7.17 -6.08
C GLU A 40 3.53 8.00 -7.03
N LEU A 41 3.01 9.09 -7.60
CA LEU A 41 3.79 9.99 -8.46
C LEU A 41 4.79 10.83 -7.66
N PHE A 42 4.50 11.09 -6.38
CA PHE A 42 5.34 11.87 -5.47
C PHE A 42 6.20 11.01 -4.53
N ALA A 43 5.93 9.70 -4.46
CA ALA A 43 6.71 8.78 -3.65
C ALA A 43 8.13 8.62 -4.22
N SER A 44 9.12 8.54 -3.34
CA SER A 44 10.49 8.22 -3.73
C SER A 44 10.61 6.75 -4.18
N ALA A 45 11.58 6.44 -5.04
CA ALA A 45 11.77 5.08 -5.57
C ALA A 45 11.97 4.02 -4.45
N GLU A 46 12.58 4.41 -3.33
CA GLU A 46 12.70 3.61 -2.12
C GLU A 46 11.35 3.37 -1.40
N GLU A 47 10.52 4.41 -1.24
CA GLU A 47 9.18 4.28 -0.63
C GLU A 47 8.24 3.42 -1.48
N ILE A 48 8.31 3.57 -2.82
CA ILE A 48 7.57 2.73 -3.75
C ILE A 48 7.99 1.26 -3.59
N LYS A 49 9.29 0.96 -3.44
CA LYS A 49 9.75 -0.44 -3.25
C LYS A 49 9.26 -1.06 -1.95
N GLU A 50 9.29 -0.33 -0.84
CA GLU A 50 8.86 -0.88 0.46
C GLU A 50 7.36 -1.10 0.54
N ILE A 51 6.57 -0.13 0.05
CA ILE A 51 5.09 -0.23 -0.02
C ILE A 51 4.72 -1.38 -0.96
N HIS A 52 5.27 -1.42 -2.17
CA HIS A 52 4.94 -2.46 -3.15
C HIS A 52 5.40 -3.86 -2.71
N SER A 53 6.46 -4.01 -1.92
CA SER A 53 6.95 -5.34 -1.52
C SER A 53 6.13 -5.94 -0.38
N ASN A 54 5.80 -5.13 0.63
CA ASN A 54 5.04 -5.59 1.80
C ASN A 54 3.55 -5.74 1.48
N ASP A 55 2.95 -4.76 0.78
CA ASP A 55 1.53 -4.83 0.43
C ASP A 55 1.26 -5.92 -0.61
N LYS A 56 2.16 -6.13 -1.57
CA LYS A 56 2.02 -7.23 -2.53
C LYS A 56 2.08 -8.59 -1.86
N SER A 57 2.99 -8.80 -0.91
CA SER A 57 3.08 -10.08 -0.19
C SER A 57 1.83 -10.39 0.65
N LEU A 58 1.24 -9.37 1.28
CA LEU A 58 -0.01 -9.52 2.04
C LEU A 58 -1.21 -9.73 1.11
N MET A 59 -1.32 -8.96 0.03
CA MET A 59 -2.41 -9.08 -0.94
C MET A 59 -2.40 -10.42 -1.66
N GLU A 60 -1.23 -10.96 -2.00
CA GLU A 60 -1.08 -12.32 -2.56
C GLU A 60 -1.57 -13.38 -1.56
N LYS A 61 -1.22 -13.26 -0.28
CA LYS A 61 -1.74 -14.17 0.77
C LYS A 61 -3.26 -14.02 0.94
N LEU A 62 -3.79 -12.80 0.85
CA LEU A 62 -5.22 -12.53 0.99
C LEU A 62 -6.01 -13.14 -0.17
N THR A 63 -5.53 -12.98 -1.41
CA THR A 63 -6.14 -13.63 -2.59
C THR A 63 -6.10 -15.14 -2.48
N LEU A 64 -5.02 -15.74 -1.97
CA LEU A 64 -4.99 -17.19 -1.71
C LEU A 64 -6.02 -17.61 -0.66
N ILE A 65 -6.19 -16.85 0.42
CA ILE A 65 -7.21 -17.12 1.45
C ILE A 65 -8.62 -17.04 0.86
N GLU A 66 -8.89 -16.12 -0.06
CA GLU A 66 -10.19 -15.99 -0.73
C GLU A 66 -10.58 -17.25 -1.51
N THR A 67 -9.60 -17.96 -2.08
CA THR A 67 -9.83 -19.22 -2.83
C THR A 67 -10.17 -20.43 -1.95
N LEU A 68 -9.98 -20.33 -0.63
CA LEU A 68 -10.29 -21.41 0.31
C LEU A 68 -11.80 -21.56 0.52
N THR A 69 -12.20 -22.76 0.94
CA THR A 69 -13.57 -23.02 1.39
C THR A 69 -13.88 -22.28 2.69
N ASP A 70 -15.17 -22.12 3.00
CA ASP A 70 -15.59 -21.46 4.24
C ASP A 70 -15.09 -22.20 5.49
N GLU A 71 -15.07 -23.53 5.45
CA GLU A 71 -14.54 -24.37 6.54
C GLU A 71 -13.05 -24.12 6.78
N GLU A 72 -12.24 -24.08 5.72
CA GLU A 72 -10.80 -23.80 5.79
C GLU A 72 -10.52 -22.37 6.28
N LYS A 73 -11.31 -21.38 5.83
CA LYS A 73 -11.23 -19.99 6.31
C LYS A 73 -11.51 -19.91 7.80
N GLN A 74 -12.53 -20.61 8.29
CA GLN A 74 -12.85 -20.65 9.72
C GLN A 74 -11.72 -21.24 10.56
N ILE A 75 -11.05 -22.29 10.07
CA ILE A 75 -9.86 -22.84 10.75
C ILE A 75 -8.75 -21.79 10.85
N LEU A 76 -8.49 -21.07 9.75
CA LEU A 76 -7.49 -20.01 9.73
C LEU A 76 -7.81 -18.88 10.74
N PHE A 77 -9.07 -18.45 10.80
CA PHE A 77 -9.52 -17.43 11.75
C PHE A 77 -9.37 -17.88 13.19
N ASN A 78 -9.73 -19.13 13.51
CA ASN A 78 -9.57 -19.69 14.85
C ASN A 78 -8.10 -19.71 15.30
N ILE A 79 -7.17 -20.04 14.39
CA ILE A 79 -5.73 -20.01 14.67
C ILE A 79 -5.26 -18.58 14.92
N LEU A 80 -5.70 -17.62 14.10
CA LEU A 80 -5.39 -16.21 14.28
C LEU A 80 -5.88 -15.70 15.64
N ASP A 81 -7.12 -16.02 16.01
CA ASP A 81 -7.72 -15.64 17.29
C ASP A 81 -6.97 -16.23 18.48
N ALA A 82 -6.49 -17.48 18.37
CA ALA A 82 -5.66 -18.09 19.40
C ALA A 82 -4.34 -17.32 19.60
N PHE A 83 -3.69 -16.90 18.51
CA PHE A 83 -2.46 -16.10 18.61
C PHE A 83 -2.71 -14.69 19.15
N VAL A 84 -3.77 -14.02 18.71
CA VAL A 84 -4.15 -12.69 19.21
C VAL A 84 -4.49 -12.75 20.70
N SER A 85 -5.24 -13.78 21.12
CA SER A 85 -5.59 -14.00 22.53
C SER A 85 -4.34 -14.26 23.39
N LYS A 86 -3.42 -15.10 22.91
CA LYS A 86 -2.14 -15.35 23.57
C LYS A 86 -1.30 -14.07 23.72
N LYS A 87 -1.26 -13.23 22.67
CA LYS A 87 -0.57 -11.94 22.72
C LYS A 87 -1.20 -11.02 23.77
N LYS A 88 -2.52 -10.82 23.70
CA LYS A 88 -3.26 -9.98 24.67
C LYS A 88 -3.02 -10.44 26.10
N TYR A 89 -3.06 -11.74 26.38
CA TYR A 89 -2.79 -12.28 27.71
C TYR A 89 -1.37 -11.98 28.19
N LYS A 90 -0.37 -12.14 27.32
CA LYS A 90 1.03 -11.80 27.65
C LYS A 90 1.19 -10.31 27.92
N ASP A 91 0.56 -9.47 27.10
CA ASP A 91 0.64 -8.02 27.20
C ASP A 91 -0.03 -7.53 28.49
N THR A 92 -1.19 -8.08 28.87
CA THR A 92 -1.87 -7.74 30.14
C THR A 92 -1.06 -8.20 31.36
N LEU A 93 -0.49 -9.42 31.35
CA LEU A 93 0.38 -9.87 32.43
C LEU A 93 1.62 -8.98 32.57
N SER A 94 2.24 -8.62 31.44
CA SER A 94 3.44 -7.77 31.45
C SER A 94 3.14 -6.36 31.96
N GLY A 95 1.98 -5.79 31.61
CA GLY A 95 1.53 -4.49 32.13
C GLY A 95 1.29 -4.51 33.64
N LEU A 96 0.59 -5.54 34.15
CA LEU A 96 0.32 -5.66 35.59
C LEU A 96 1.59 -5.87 36.43
N LEU A 97 2.60 -6.55 35.90
CA LEU A 97 3.89 -6.73 36.60
C LEU A 97 4.71 -5.44 36.70
N ILE A 98 4.47 -4.46 35.82
CA ILE A 98 5.12 -3.15 35.86
C ILE A 98 4.43 -2.25 36.90
N ASP A 99 3.11 -2.35 37.04
CA ASP A 99 2.32 -1.54 37.98
C ASP A 99 2.47 -1.94 39.47
N VAL A 100 3.10 -3.09 39.77
CA VAL A 100 3.30 -3.60 41.14
C VAL A 100 4.71 -3.28 41.70
N LYS A 101 5.49 -2.42 41.02
CA LYS A 101 6.86 -2.05 41.43
C LYS A 101 6.98 -0.57 41.75
#